data_AF-A0A4P2Q925-F1
#
_entry.id   AF-A0A4P2Q925-F1
#
_cell.length_a   1.000
_cell.length_b   1.000
_cell.length_c   1.000
_cell.angle_alpha   90.00
_cell.angle_beta   90.00
_cell.angle_gamma   90.00
#
_symmetry.space_group_name_H-M   'P 1'
#
loop_
_entity.id
_entity.type
_entity.pdbx_description
1 polymer ?
#
loop_
_entity_poly.entity_id
_entity_poly.type
_entity_poly.pdbx_seq_one_letter_code
_entity_poly.pdbx_strand_id
1 'polypeptide(L)'
;MLKIRNEIVEKIRATADVADLREALQRAVELEHATIPAYLTALYSIKQGQNAEAAQILQSVVVQEMLHMTIAANVLNAIGGAPDIEHPGFIPVFPGPLPMGVHEGLTVGLEKLTRGLVYNTFMVIEEPEVKLHIPVKAPRLHAATPTPATPSPGYATIGDFYKAIIDKIHELGQGIFTGDPGRQVVDNTWFPPELLFPIRTVSDADKGLTVIIQEGEGTSTSPKEPGRGLAHYYRFAQIVYARRLVADPSEPSGYSYSGPPVPLDPAGIWDLYPNAKTVDYAPGSRARYLAEQFNYGYTNLLRALHTTFNGSPDKLRGSLGLMFELKLLAGNLVSTPIEGTTMFAAPTFEYTPTSL
;
A
#
# COMPACT_ATOMS: atom_id res chain seq x y z
N MET A 1 -11.36 7.19 8.85
CA MET A 1 -10.55 8.14 8.09
C MET A 1 -9.22 8.16 8.79
N LEU A 2 -8.14 7.81 8.10
CA LEU A 2 -6.81 7.89 8.67
C LEU A 2 -6.46 9.34 9.03
N LYS A 3 -5.66 9.49 10.07
CA LYS A 3 -5.46 10.76 10.77
C LYS A 3 -3.97 11.04 10.95
N ILE A 4 -3.39 11.84 10.08
CA ILE A 4 -2.02 12.37 10.18
C ILE A 4 -2.00 13.49 11.19
N ARG A 5 -0.92 13.59 11.99
CA ARG A 5 -0.75 14.70 12.93
C ARG A 5 -0.70 16.02 12.17
N ASN A 6 -1.53 16.99 12.55
CA ASN A 6 -1.64 18.28 11.86
C ASN A 6 -0.29 18.99 11.71
N GLU A 7 0.60 18.84 12.68
CA GLU A 7 1.95 19.41 12.67
C GLU A 7 2.75 19.06 11.39
N ILE A 8 2.54 17.89 10.80
CA ILE A 8 3.22 17.46 9.57
C ILE A 8 2.69 18.27 8.38
N VAL A 9 1.36 18.37 8.26
CA VAL A 9 0.70 19.15 7.20
C VAL A 9 1.01 20.64 7.34
N GLU A 10 1.02 21.15 8.57
CA GLU A 10 1.37 22.54 8.88
C GLU A 10 2.83 22.83 8.57
N LYS A 11 3.77 21.92 8.87
CA LYS A 11 5.18 22.05 8.49
C LYS A 11 5.33 22.15 6.96
N ILE A 12 4.64 21.29 6.21
CA ILE A 12 4.64 21.32 4.74
C ILE A 12 4.08 22.64 4.22
N ARG A 13 2.98 23.14 4.79
CA ARG A 13 2.38 24.43 4.36
C ARG A 13 3.24 25.64 4.73
N ALA A 14 3.96 25.59 5.84
CA ALA A 14 4.75 26.71 6.35
C ALA A 14 6.15 26.82 5.75
N THR A 15 6.72 25.71 5.23
CA THR A 15 8.10 25.74 4.72
C THR A 15 8.24 26.59 3.46
N ALA A 16 9.39 27.24 3.32
CA ALA A 16 9.86 27.88 2.09
C ALA A 16 11.08 27.14 1.49
N ASP A 17 11.54 26.07 2.14
CA ASP A 17 12.72 25.31 1.73
C ASP A 17 12.29 24.02 1.00
N VAL A 18 12.83 23.82 -0.20
CA VAL A 18 12.63 22.58 -0.96
C VAL A 18 13.13 21.35 -0.19
N ALA A 19 14.07 21.51 0.74
CA ALA A 19 14.57 20.42 1.58
C ALA A 19 13.48 19.80 2.47
N ASP A 20 12.62 20.62 3.09
CA ASP A 20 11.48 20.12 3.88
C ASP A 20 10.45 19.43 2.99
N LEU A 21 10.23 19.92 1.77
CA LEU A 21 9.36 19.28 0.80
C LEU A 21 9.92 17.92 0.33
N ARG A 22 11.24 17.80 0.17
CA ARG A 22 11.92 16.52 -0.10
C ARG A 22 11.75 15.54 1.06
N GLU A 23 11.85 16.02 2.31
CA GLU A 23 11.58 15.20 3.49
C GLU A 23 10.12 14.68 3.46
N ALA A 24 9.15 15.56 3.19
CA ALA A 24 7.75 15.16 3.09
C ALA A 24 7.52 14.08 2.00
N LEU A 25 8.13 14.24 0.82
CA LEU A 25 8.05 13.24 -0.24
C LEU A 25 8.76 11.92 0.13
N GLN A 26 9.85 11.96 0.88
CA GLN A 26 10.45 10.74 1.43
C GLN A 26 9.48 10.04 2.40
N ARG A 27 8.76 10.79 3.23
CA ARG A 27 7.71 10.21 4.09
C ARG A 27 6.53 9.65 3.31
N ALA A 28 6.22 10.23 2.15
CA ALA A 28 5.24 9.67 1.22
C ALA A 28 5.72 8.30 0.71
N VAL A 29 6.97 8.18 0.24
CA VAL A 29 7.56 6.90 -0.19
C VAL A 29 7.51 5.84 0.93
N GLU A 30 7.81 6.21 2.16
CA GLU A 30 7.71 5.33 3.33
C GLU A 30 6.26 4.90 3.61
N LEU A 31 5.30 5.81 3.50
CA LEU A 31 3.88 5.54 3.74
C LEU A 31 3.32 4.54 2.72
N GLU A 32 3.54 4.77 1.43
CA GLU A 32 3.10 3.87 0.35
C GLU A 32 3.75 2.50 0.46
N HIS A 33 5.01 2.45 0.90
CA HIS A 33 5.67 1.18 1.17
C HIS A 33 5.09 0.45 2.40
N ALA A 34 4.63 1.17 3.42
CA ALA A 34 4.23 0.56 4.70
C ALA A 34 2.96 -0.31 4.60
N THR A 35 2.11 -0.06 3.63
CA THR A 35 0.89 -0.84 3.36
C THR A 35 1.20 -2.15 2.63
N ILE A 36 2.22 -2.15 1.76
CA ILE A 36 2.57 -3.26 0.86
C ILE A 36 2.84 -4.58 1.61
N PRO A 37 3.71 -4.65 2.64
CA PRO A 37 3.96 -5.89 3.39
C PRO A 37 2.69 -6.48 4.04
N ALA A 38 1.81 -5.64 4.57
CA ALA A 38 0.57 -6.09 5.21
C ALA A 38 -0.39 -6.69 4.18
N TYR A 39 -0.58 -6.01 3.04
CA TYR A 39 -1.44 -6.47 1.95
C TYR A 39 -0.88 -7.73 1.28
N LEU A 40 0.44 -7.80 1.09
CA LEU A 40 1.13 -8.97 0.57
C LEU A 40 1.03 -10.16 1.52
N THR A 41 1.13 -9.97 2.84
CA THR A 41 0.97 -11.08 3.80
C THR A 41 -0.41 -11.69 3.71
N ALA A 42 -1.45 -10.86 3.65
CA ALA A 42 -2.82 -11.32 3.45
C ALA A 42 -2.98 -12.03 2.09
N LEU A 43 -2.40 -11.49 1.01
CA LEU A 43 -2.42 -12.14 -0.31
C LEU A 43 -1.70 -13.49 -0.31
N TYR A 44 -0.51 -13.59 0.26
CA TYR A 44 0.29 -14.82 0.32
C TYR A 44 -0.34 -15.88 1.22
N SER A 45 -1.20 -15.50 2.18
CA SER A 45 -1.96 -16.47 2.96
C SER A 45 -2.97 -17.27 2.13
N ILE A 46 -3.34 -16.82 0.93
CA ILE A 46 -4.29 -17.51 0.07
C ILE A 46 -3.61 -18.70 -0.61
N LYS A 47 -4.18 -19.90 -0.46
CA LYS A 47 -3.70 -21.10 -1.14
C LYS A 47 -3.84 -20.96 -2.66
N GLN A 48 -2.89 -21.52 -3.41
CA GLN A 48 -2.90 -21.45 -4.87
C GLN A 48 -4.23 -21.98 -5.45
N GLY A 49 -4.85 -21.18 -6.33
CA GLY A 49 -6.13 -21.52 -6.96
C GLY A 49 -7.37 -21.33 -6.09
N GLN A 50 -7.23 -20.86 -4.84
CA GLN A 50 -8.34 -20.60 -3.93
C GLN A 50 -8.66 -19.11 -3.85
N ASN A 51 -9.89 -18.77 -3.43
CA ASN A 51 -10.33 -17.39 -3.16
C ASN A 51 -9.94 -16.37 -4.26
N ALA A 52 -10.03 -16.77 -5.53
CA ALA A 52 -9.43 -16.05 -6.67
C ALA A 52 -9.86 -14.58 -6.75
N GLU A 53 -11.14 -14.28 -6.49
CA GLU A 53 -11.67 -12.91 -6.50
C GLU A 53 -11.00 -12.02 -5.44
N ALA A 54 -10.81 -12.54 -4.22
CA ALA A 54 -10.14 -11.81 -3.13
C ALA A 54 -8.65 -11.64 -3.40
N ALA A 55 -8.00 -12.67 -3.97
CA ALA A 55 -6.60 -12.61 -4.38
C ALA A 55 -6.38 -11.55 -5.47
N GLN A 56 -7.25 -11.48 -6.47
CA GLN A 56 -7.20 -10.45 -7.52
C GLN A 56 -7.42 -9.04 -6.96
N ILE A 57 -8.34 -8.87 -6.01
CA ILE A 57 -8.56 -7.58 -5.33
C ILE A 57 -7.28 -7.14 -4.61
N LEU A 58 -6.74 -7.98 -3.73
CA LEU A 58 -5.53 -7.67 -2.96
C LEU A 58 -4.34 -7.39 -3.89
N GLN A 59 -4.13 -8.23 -4.90
CA GLN A 59 -3.07 -8.03 -5.88
C GLN A 59 -3.22 -6.70 -6.62
N SER A 60 -4.45 -6.32 -7.00
CA SER A 60 -4.70 -5.05 -7.69
C SER A 60 -4.35 -3.84 -6.83
N VAL A 61 -4.64 -3.89 -5.53
CA VAL A 61 -4.31 -2.80 -4.59
C VAL A 61 -2.80 -2.73 -4.37
N VAL A 62 -2.14 -3.86 -4.09
CA VAL A 62 -0.67 -3.91 -3.93
C VAL A 62 0.06 -3.30 -5.13
N VAL A 63 -0.40 -3.60 -6.35
CA VAL A 63 0.20 -3.05 -7.58
C VAL A 63 -0.01 -1.54 -7.68
N GLN A 64 -1.13 -1.00 -7.19
CA GLN A 64 -1.37 0.44 -7.12
C GLN A 64 -0.50 1.10 -6.03
N GLU A 65 -0.33 0.50 -4.85
CA GLU A 65 0.60 1.03 -3.83
C GLU A 65 2.06 1.09 -4.36
N MET A 66 2.47 0.10 -5.16
CA MET A 66 3.77 0.13 -5.86
C MET A 66 3.87 1.26 -6.89
N LEU A 67 2.77 1.56 -7.60
CA LEU A 67 2.67 2.72 -8.48
C LEU A 67 2.79 4.03 -7.67
N HIS A 68 2.10 4.13 -6.55
CA HIS A 68 2.09 5.32 -5.69
C HIS A 68 3.49 5.61 -5.15
N MET A 69 4.16 4.58 -4.63
CA MET A 69 5.57 4.67 -4.22
C MET A 69 6.46 5.15 -5.38
N THR A 70 6.24 4.65 -6.60
CA THR A 70 6.99 5.05 -7.81
C THR A 70 6.74 6.51 -8.17
N ILE A 71 5.50 6.98 -8.10
CA ILE A 71 5.13 8.38 -8.36
C ILE A 71 5.78 9.29 -7.31
N ALA A 72 5.65 8.99 -6.02
CA ALA A 72 6.26 9.76 -4.94
C ALA A 72 7.79 9.85 -5.11
N ALA A 73 8.44 8.73 -5.46
CA ALA A 73 9.86 8.67 -5.75
C ALA A 73 10.26 9.50 -6.98
N ASN A 74 9.46 9.48 -8.05
CA ASN A 74 9.70 10.30 -9.25
C ASN A 74 9.57 11.80 -8.97
N VAL A 75 8.58 12.21 -8.16
CA VAL A 75 8.42 13.61 -7.73
C VAL A 75 9.59 14.04 -6.85
N LEU A 76 10.00 13.20 -5.88
CA LEU A 76 11.18 13.44 -5.04
C LEU A 76 12.45 13.64 -5.88
N ASN A 77 12.68 12.76 -6.85
CA ASN A 77 13.78 12.89 -7.80
C ASN A 77 13.69 14.17 -8.62
N ALA A 78 12.51 14.51 -9.14
CA ALA A 78 12.30 15.66 -10.02
C ALA A 78 12.65 16.99 -9.33
N ILE A 79 12.40 17.09 -8.01
CA ILE A 79 12.75 18.28 -7.23
C ILE A 79 14.19 18.25 -6.66
N GLY A 80 15.04 17.37 -7.16
CA GLY A 80 16.46 17.26 -6.78
C GLY A 80 16.74 16.46 -5.51
N GLY A 81 15.76 15.68 -5.01
CA GLY A 81 15.97 14.69 -3.96
C GLY A 81 16.41 13.33 -4.51
N ALA A 82 16.49 12.35 -3.61
CA ALA A 82 16.82 10.96 -3.91
C ALA A 82 16.09 10.07 -2.88
N PRO A 83 15.23 9.13 -3.30
CA PRO A 83 14.57 8.21 -2.37
C PRO A 83 15.57 7.36 -1.58
N ASP A 84 15.43 7.35 -0.25
CA ASP A 84 16.19 6.48 0.64
C ASP A 84 15.33 5.25 1.00
N ILE A 85 15.81 4.05 0.63
CA ILE A 85 15.01 2.81 0.61
C ILE A 85 15.82 1.64 1.17
N GLU A 86 17.13 1.58 0.89
CA GLU A 86 17.99 0.46 1.24
C GLU A 86 18.55 0.57 2.67
N HIS A 87 17.68 0.74 3.67
CA HIS A 87 18.12 0.75 5.07
C HIS A 87 17.07 0.13 6.01
N PRO A 88 17.48 -0.41 7.17
CA PRO A 88 16.56 -1.06 8.10
C PRO A 88 15.40 -0.17 8.55
N GLY A 89 15.64 1.15 8.68
CA GLY A 89 14.63 2.12 9.09
C GLY A 89 13.55 2.41 8.05
N PHE A 90 13.72 2.00 6.80
CA PHE A 90 12.70 2.13 5.75
C PHE A 90 11.58 1.11 5.92
N ILE A 91 11.91 -0.05 6.51
CA ILE A 91 10.96 -1.12 6.76
C ILE A 91 10.19 -0.80 8.06
N PRO A 92 8.85 -0.72 8.02
CA PRO A 92 8.07 -0.51 9.23
C PRO A 92 8.23 -1.65 10.23
N VAL A 93 8.08 -1.33 11.51
CA VAL A 93 7.99 -2.35 12.55
C VAL A 93 6.57 -2.90 12.57
N PHE A 94 6.42 -4.19 12.31
CA PHE A 94 5.15 -4.90 12.46
C PHE A 94 5.17 -5.81 13.71
N PRO A 95 4.08 -5.87 14.50
CA PRO A 95 2.92 -4.99 14.41
C PRO A 95 3.29 -3.58 14.92
N GLY A 96 2.76 -2.53 14.30
CA GLY A 96 3.10 -1.16 14.68
C GLY A 96 2.27 -0.10 13.97
N PRO A 97 2.51 1.19 14.26
CA PRO A 97 1.82 2.28 13.60
C PRO A 97 2.28 2.42 12.15
N LEU A 98 1.45 3.05 11.31
CA LEU A 98 1.91 3.56 10.02
C LEU A 98 2.95 4.69 10.23
N PRO A 99 3.83 4.94 9.25
CA PRO A 99 4.74 6.09 9.25
C PRO A 99 4.01 7.41 9.51
N MET A 100 4.74 8.46 9.90
CA MET A 100 4.17 9.77 10.24
C MET A 100 3.19 9.79 11.44
N GLY A 101 2.98 8.67 12.12
CA GLY A 101 1.97 8.54 13.17
C GLY A 101 0.56 8.64 12.60
N VAL A 102 0.36 8.17 11.36
CA VAL A 102 -0.94 8.14 10.70
C VAL A 102 -1.89 7.23 11.51
N HIS A 103 -3.02 7.80 11.90
CA HIS A 103 -4.09 7.23 12.72
C HIS A 103 -3.58 6.67 14.05
N GLU A 104 -3.34 7.57 15.00
CA GLU A 104 -2.97 7.22 16.37
C GLU A 104 -3.93 6.16 16.96
N GLY A 105 -3.38 5.01 17.32
CA GLY A 105 -4.12 3.85 17.81
C GLY A 105 -4.34 2.73 16.78
N LEU A 106 -4.16 2.98 15.47
CA LEU A 106 -4.13 1.92 14.47
C LEU A 106 -2.81 1.16 14.57
N THR A 107 -2.92 -0.16 14.74
CA THR A 107 -1.78 -1.07 14.68
C THR A 107 -1.94 -1.94 13.44
N VAL A 108 -0.98 -1.83 12.52
CA VAL A 108 -0.92 -2.65 11.31
C VAL A 108 -0.01 -3.85 11.59
N GLY A 109 -0.51 -5.05 11.30
CA GLY A 109 0.19 -6.31 11.48
C GLY A 109 0.39 -7.08 10.19
N LEU A 110 1.19 -8.14 10.26
CA LEU A 110 1.39 -9.13 9.20
C LEU A 110 0.52 -10.35 9.52
N GLU A 111 -0.66 -10.41 8.91
CA GLU A 111 -1.69 -11.39 9.26
C GLU A 111 -2.30 -12.07 8.03
N LYS A 112 -2.85 -13.27 8.24
CA LYS A 112 -3.59 -13.99 7.19
C LYS A 112 -4.87 -13.25 6.80
N LEU A 113 -5.33 -13.46 5.57
CA LEU A 113 -6.57 -12.87 5.09
C LEU A 113 -7.77 -13.34 5.92
N THR A 114 -8.46 -12.38 6.54
CA THR A 114 -9.78 -12.57 7.13
C THR A 114 -10.65 -11.36 6.80
N ARG A 115 -11.98 -11.51 6.82
CA ARG A 115 -12.87 -10.35 6.71
C ARG A 115 -12.61 -9.32 7.82
N GLY A 116 -12.28 -9.79 9.01
CA GLY A 116 -11.95 -8.93 10.16
C GLY A 116 -10.71 -8.07 9.89
N LEU A 117 -9.61 -8.66 9.39
CA LEU A 117 -8.40 -7.93 9.02
C LEU A 117 -8.69 -6.87 7.95
N VAL A 118 -9.40 -7.27 6.88
CA VAL A 118 -9.74 -6.33 5.80
C VAL A 118 -10.59 -5.19 6.32
N TYR A 119 -11.57 -5.48 7.18
CA TYR A 119 -12.49 -4.47 7.68
C TYR A 119 -11.86 -3.53 8.73
N ASN A 120 -11.18 -4.09 9.72
CA ASN A 120 -10.66 -3.35 10.86
C ASN A 120 -9.32 -2.66 10.57
N THR A 121 -8.59 -3.10 9.55
CA THR A 121 -7.27 -2.58 9.22
C THR A 121 -7.25 -2.01 7.81
N PHE A 122 -7.43 -2.81 6.76
CA PHE A 122 -7.20 -2.33 5.38
C PHE A 122 -8.21 -1.26 4.95
N MET A 123 -9.50 -1.47 5.21
CA MET A 123 -10.52 -0.47 4.94
C MET A 123 -10.37 0.77 5.84
N VAL A 124 -9.79 0.65 7.03
CA VAL A 124 -9.50 1.80 7.88
C VAL A 124 -8.35 2.61 7.30
N ILE A 125 -7.34 1.93 6.73
CA ILE A 125 -6.23 2.56 6.01
C ILE A 125 -6.74 3.38 4.84
N GLU A 126 -7.58 2.78 4.00
CA GLU A 126 -8.04 3.41 2.76
C GLU A 126 -9.26 4.33 2.95
N GLU A 127 -9.72 4.55 4.19
CA GLU A 127 -11.02 5.20 4.41
C GLU A 127 -11.04 6.65 3.89
N PRO A 128 -11.93 6.98 2.92
CA PRO A 128 -11.99 8.31 2.35
C PRO A 128 -12.39 9.39 3.35
N GLU A 129 -12.06 10.63 3.00
CA GLU A 129 -12.57 11.83 3.69
C GLU A 129 -14.11 11.85 3.71
N VAL A 130 -14.74 11.57 2.55
CA VAL A 130 -16.19 11.50 2.40
C VAL A 130 -16.61 10.07 2.06
N LYS A 131 -17.25 9.41 3.03
CA LYS A 131 -17.75 8.05 2.88
C LYS A 131 -19.12 8.02 2.22
N LEU A 132 -19.21 7.45 1.01
CA LEU A 132 -20.48 7.21 0.36
C LEU A 132 -21.24 6.08 1.07
N HIS A 133 -22.51 6.33 1.39
CA HIS A 133 -23.40 5.26 1.84
C HIS A 133 -23.80 4.40 0.65
N ILE A 134 -23.22 3.20 0.56
CA ILE A 134 -23.51 2.23 -0.49
C ILE A 134 -24.17 1.01 0.15
N PRO A 135 -25.42 0.68 -0.22
CA PRO A 135 -26.14 -0.43 0.39
C PRO A 135 -25.61 -1.79 -0.06
N VAL A 136 -25.76 -2.78 0.83
CA VAL A 136 -25.54 -4.20 0.56
C VAL A 136 -26.92 -4.85 0.38
N LYS A 137 -27.24 -5.31 -0.84
CA LYS A 137 -28.57 -5.87 -1.19
C LYS A 137 -28.65 -7.40 -1.08
N ALA A 138 -27.55 -8.06 -0.75
CA ALA A 138 -27.49 -9.49 -0.47
C ALA A 138 -27.64 -9.76 1.05
N PRO A 139 -28.01 -10.97 1.49
CA PRO A 139 -28.15 -11.26 2.91
C PRO A 139 -26.85 -10.92 3.65
N ARG A 140 -26.98 -10.13 4.72
CA ARG A 140 -25.86 -9.74 5.58
C ARG A 140 -25.22 -11.00 6.15
N LEU A 141 -24.05 -11.37 5.66
CA LEU A 141 -23.14 -12.20 6.43
C LEU A 141 -22.64 -11.32 7.57
N HIS A 142 -22.93 -11.72 8.81
CA HIS A 142 -22.62 -10.96 10.02
C HIS A 142 -21.18 -10.45 10.01
N ALA A 143 -20.98 -9.19 9.59
CA ALA A 143 -19.79 -8.44 9.91
C ALA A 143 -19.97 -7.89 11.32
N ALA A 144 -18.94 -7.99 12.15
CA ALA A 144 -18.91 -7.30 13.43
C ALA A 144 -19.23 -5.81 13.21
N THR A 145 -20.10 -5.27 14.05
CA THR A 145 -20.49 -3.86 13.97
C THR A 145 -19.29 -3.02 14.40
N PRO A 146 -18.79 -2.08 13.58
CA PRO A 146 -17.74 -1.17 14.02
C PRO A 146 -18.28 -0.28 15.13
N THR A 147 -17.45 0.00 16.12
CA THR A 147 -17.59 1.20 16.94
C THR A 147 -17.09 2.38 16.08
N PRO A 148 -17.95 3.34 15.68
CA PRO A 148 -17.47 4.49 14.95
C PRO A 148 -16.50 5.29 15.83
N ALA A 149 -15.27 5.46 15.35
CA ALA A 149 -14.32 6.37 15.98
C ALA A 149 -14.82 7.81 15.79
N THR A 150 -14.96 8.54 16.89
CA THR A 150 -15.37 9.94 16.87
C THR A 150 -14.27 10.81 16.24
N PRO A 151 -14.58 11.83 15.43
CA PRO A 151 -13.60 12.79 14.97
C PRO A 151 -13.01 13.58 16.15
N SER A 152 -11.85 13.17 16.66
CA SER A 152 -11.00 14.02 17.50
C SER A 152 -10.51 15.23 16.68
N PRO A 153 -10.67 16.47 17.19
CA PRO A 153 -10.04 17.66 16.60
C PRO A 153 -8.50 17.50 16.54
N GLY A 154 -7.84 17.94 15.47
CA GLY A 154 -6.37 18.04 15.41
C GLY A 154 -5.63 17.06 14.48
N TYR A 155 -6.31 16.34 13.58
CA TYR A 155 -5.68 15.43 12.62
C TYR A 155 -6.18 15.65 11.18
N ALA A 156 -5.29 15.43 10.21
CA ALA A 156 -5.49 15.57 8.76
C ALA A 156 -5.59 14.20 8.05
N THR A 157 -6.09 14.09 6.82
CA THR A 157 -6.12 12.80 6.07
C THR A 157 -4.83 12.53 5.29
N ILE A 158 -4.69 11.31 4.70
CA ILE A 158 -3.64 11.05 3.69
C ILE A 158 -3.82 11.97 2.49
N GLY A 159 -5.06 12.16 2.04
CA GLY A 159 -5.42 13.14 1.03
C GLY A 159 -4.97 14.57 1.39
N ASP A 160 -5.14 15.01 2.64
CA ASP A 160 -4.68 16.34 3.08
C ASP A 160 -3.16 16.49 3.07
N PHE A 161 -2.44 15.41 3.39
CA PHE A 161 -0.99 15.38 3.29
C PHE A 161 -0.52 15.55 1.84
N TYR A 162 -1.10 14.80 0.89
CA TYR A 162 -0.76 14.96 -0.52
C TYR A 162 -1.21 16.31 -1.10
N LYS A 163 -2.39 16.81 -0.72
CA LYS A 163 -2.86 18.17 -1.09
C LYS A 163 -1.87 19.22 -0.62
N ALA A 164 -1.36 19.12 0.62
CA ALA A 164 -0.37 20.07 1.13
C ALA A 164 0.96 20.03 0.36
N ILE A 165 1.42 18.85 -0.06
CA ILE A 165 2.60 18.71 -0.93
C ILE A 165 2.32 19.38 -2.28
N ILE A 166 1.18 19.10 -2.92
CA ILE A 166 0.78 19.70 -4.19
C ILE A 166 0.74 21.23 -4.09
N ASP A 167 0.03 21.77 -3.09
CA ASP A 167 -0.08 23.21 -2.86
C ASP A 167 1.30 23.85 -2.70
N LYS A 168 2.20 23.22 -1.94
CA LYS A 168 3.57 23.72 -1.74
C LYS A 168 4.42 23.64 -3.02
N ILE A 169 4.26 22.61 -3.84
CA ILE A 169 4.91 22.53 -5.17
C ILE A 169 4.45 23.68 -6.06
N HIS A 170 3.15 24.01 -6.08
CA HIS A 170 2.63 25.16 -6.83
C HIS A 170 3.19 26.49 -6.32
N GLU A 171 3.28 26.66 -5.00
CA GLU A 171 3.80 27.88 -4.37
C GLU A 171 5.28 28.11 -4.69
N LEU A 172 6.12 27.08 -4.56
CA LEU A 172 7.55 27.16 -4.87
C LEU A 172 7.83 27.23 -6.38
N GLY A 173 6.88 26.75 -7.19
CA GLY A 173 6.87 26.90 -8.64
C GLY A 173 7.94 26.06 -9.37
N GLN A 174 8.08 26.30 -10.67
CA GLN A 174 8.92 25.47 -11.56
C GLN A 174 10.41 25.45 -11.17
N GLY A 175 10.90 26.44 -10.41
CA GLY A 175 12.30 26.58 -10.04
C GLY A 175 12.85 25.45 -9.17
N ILE A 176 11.99 24.68 -8.48
CA ILE A 176 12.43 23.56 -7.65
C ILE A 176 12.72 22.28 -8.44
N PHE A 177 12.31 22.20 -9.69
CA PHE A 177 12.48 21.02 -10.55
C PHE A 177 13.91 20.94 -11.10
N THR A 178 14.88 20.76 -10.20
CA THR A 178 16.32 20.75 -10.48
C THR A 178 16.88 19.33 -10.62
N GLY A 179 16.05 18.30 -10.48
CA GLY A 179 16.45 16.91 -10.56
C GLY A 179 16.92 16.49 -11.94
N ASP A 180 17.73 15.43 -11.98
CA ASP A 180 18.16 14.81 -13.22
C ASP A 180 16.97 14.11 -13.91
N PRO A 181 16.54 14.54 -15.12
CA PRO A 181 15.47 13.89 -15.86
C PRO A 181 15.74 12.42 -16.18
N GLY A 182 17.00 11.99 -16.19
CA GLY A 182 17.41 10.60 -16.38
C GLY A 182 17.08 9.67 -15.21
N ARG A 183 16.63 10.20 -14.06
CA ARG A 183 16.20 9.41 -12.90
C ARG A 183 14.71 9.07 -12.89
N GLN A 184 13.95 9.58 -13.86
CA GLN A 184 12.51 9.31 -13.93
C GLN A 184 12.24 7.85 -14.30
N VAL A 185 11.64 7.10 -13.38
CA VAL A 185 11.28 5.71 -13.57
C VAL A 185 9.91 5.63 -14.23
N VAL A 186 9.88 5.22 -15.49
CA VAL A 186 8.65 5.10 -16.29
C VAL A 186 8.66 3.76 -16.99
N ASP A 187 7.70 2.89 -16.68
CA ASP A 187 7.48 1.64 -17.40
C ASP A 187 6.04 1.54 -17.91
N ASN A 188 5.87 1.99 -19.14
CA ASN A 188 4.58 2.01 -19.81
C ASN A 188 4.12 0.64 -20.31
N THR A 189 4.92 -0.43 -20.08
CA THR A 189 4.50 -1.81 -20.34
C THR A 189 3.68 -2.38 -19.19
N TRP A 190 3.84 -1.84 -17.98
CA TRP A 190 3.16 -2.31 -16.78
C TRP A 190 2.08 -1.35 -16.29
N PHE A 191 2.36 -0.05 -16.33
CA PHE A 191 1.38 0.99 -16.01
C PHE A 191 1.08 1.79 -17.27
N PRO A 192 -0.16 2.21 -17.50
CA PRO A 192 -0.46 2.96 -18.70
C PRO A 192 0.12 4.40 -18.60
N PRO A 193 0.43 5.06 -19.73
CA PRO A 193 1.14 6.35 -19.74
C PRO A 193 0.41 7.50 -19.02
N GLU A 194 -0.90 7.38 -18.82
CA GLU A 194 -1.69 8.33 -18.04
C GLU A 194 -1.54 8.17 -16.52
N LEU A 195 -1.03 7.02 -16.07
CA LEU A 195 -0.80 6.68 -14.66
C LEU A 195 0.65 6.92 -14.26
N LEU A 196 1.59 6.54 -15.12
CA LEU A 196 3.02 6.69 -14.87
C LEU A 196 3.69 7.41 -16.03
N PHE A 197 4.21 8.60 -15.75
CA PHE A 197 4.85 9.46 -16.74
C PHE A 197 6.00 10.23 -16.09
N PRO A 198 6.96 10.74 -16.87
CA PRO A 198 8.08 11.48 -16.30
C PRO A 198 7.59 12.80 -15.69
N ILE A 199 8.02 13.09 -14.47
CA ILE A 199 7.73 14.33 -13.76
C ILE A 199 8.81 15.35 -14.11
N ARG A 200 8.43 16.40 -14.84
CA ARG A 200 9.36 17.49 -15.26
C ARG A 200 8.88 18.87 -14.84
N THR A 201 7.59 19.00 -14.53
CA THR A 201 6.95 20.27 -14.25
C THR A 201 6.06 20.21 -13.02
N VAL A 202 5.70 21.38 -12.51
CA VAL A 202 4.63 21.54 -11.49
C VAL A 202 3.37 20.78 -11.91
N SER A 203 2.95 20.91 -13.17
CA SER A 203 1.75 20.24 -13.68
C SER A 203 1.89 18.72 -13.70
N ASP A 204 3.07 18.19 -14.00
CA ASP A 204 3.29 16.74 -13.99
C ASP A 204 3.23 16.21 -12.56
N ALA A 205 3.89 16.90 -11.60
CA ALA A 205 3.90 16.51 -10.20
C ALA A 205 2.49 16.53 -9.59
N ASP A 206 1.72 17.59 -9.83
CA ASP A 206 0.30 17.69 -9.44
C ASP A 206 -0.49 16.49 -9.99
N LYS A 207 -0.42 16.26 -11.31
CA LYS A 207 -1.13 15.14 -11.94
C LYS A 207 -0.76 13.80 -11.31
N GLY A 208 0.53 13.56 -11.09
CA GLY A 208 1.03 12.32 -10.48
C GLY A 208 0.52 12.12 -9.05
N LEU A 209 0.71 13.12 -8.19
CA LEU A 209 0.25 13.04 -6.79
C LEU A 209 -1.28 12.97 -6.69
N THR A 210 -2.00 13.60 -7.62
CA THR A 210 -3.45 13.47 -7.74
C THR A 210 -3.88 12.03 -8.08
N VAL A 211 -3.08 11.26 -8.83
CA VAL A 211 -3.34 9.82 -9.03
C VAL A 211 -3.36 9.10 -7.69
N ILE A 212 -2.37 9.34 -6.82
CA ILE A 212 -2.26 8.68 -5.51
C ILE A 212 -3.51 8.94 -4.67
N ILE A 213 -3.93 10.21 -4.57
CA ILE A 213 -5.14 10.59 -3.82
C ILE A 213 -6.38 9.88 -4.38
N GLN A 214 -6.55 9.89 -5.70
CA GLN A 214 -7.73 9.34 -6.35
C GLN A 214 -7.81 7.81 -6.24
N GLU A 215 -6.69 7.10 -6.36
CA GLU A 215 -6.64 5.63 -6.30
C GLU A 215 -6.80 5.10 -4.87
N GLY A 216 -6.21 5.77 -3.87
CA GLY A 216 -6.37 5.41 -2.47
C GLY A 216 -7.78 5.69 -1.95
N GLU A 217 -8.18 6.96 -1.93
CA GLU A 217 -9.40 7.41 -1.25
C GLU A 217 -10.63 7.45 -2.18
N GLY A 218 -10.46 7.50 -3.50
CA GLY A 218 -11.57 7.72 -4.44
C GLY A 218 -12.04 9.18 -4.47
N THR A 219 -13.31 9.41 -4.81
CA THR A 219 -13.87 10.76 -4.90
C THR A 219 -15.08 10.92 -4.00
N SER A 220 -15.40 12.15 -3.59
CA SER A 220 -16.55 12.45 -2.74
C SER A 220 -17.91 12.14 -3.40
N THR A 221 -17.94 11.92 -4.72
CA THR A 221 -19.17 11.73 -5.51
C THR A 221 -19.25 10.36 -6.18
N SER A 222 -18.15 9.60 -6.24
CA SER A 222 -18.11 8.31 -6.91
C SER A 222 -17.13 7.34 -6.23
N PRO A 223 -17.53 6.06 -6.01
CA PRO A 223 -16.62 5.00 -5.59
C PRO A 223 -15.69 4.54 -6.71
N LYS A 224 -16.00 4.95 -7.94
CA LYS A 224 -15.14 4.79 -9.10
C LYS A 224 -14.30 6.04 -9.33
N GLU A 225 -13.08 5.81 -9.76
CA GLU A 225 -12.23 6.79 -10.38
C GLU A 225 -12.58 6.91 -11.87
N PRO A 226 -12.70 8.13 -12.43
CA PRO A 226 -12.89 8.32 -13.86
C PRO A 226 -11.81 7.61 -14.69
N GLY A 227 -12.18 6.55 -15.40
CA GLY A 227 -11.28 5.78 -16.28
C GLY A 227 -10.35 4.77 -15.59
N ARG A 228 -10.41 4.61 -14.25
CA ARG A 228 -9.37 3.88 -13.47
C ARG A 228 -9.86 2.79 -12.52
N GLY A 229 -11.18 2.60 -12.42
CA GLY A 229 -11.77 1.49 -11.66
C GLY A 229 -12.28 1.94 -10.30
N LEU A 230 -12.27 1.05 -9.30
CA LEU A 230 -12.73 1.36 -7.94
C LEU A 230 -11.55 1.80 -7.07
N ALA A 231 -11.73 2.75 -6.17
CA ALA A 231 -10.72 3.08 -5.17
C ALA A 231 -10.54 1.96 -4.14
N HIS A 232 -9.38 1.96 -3.46
CA HIS A 232 -8.95 0.83 -2.61
C HIS A 232 -9.97 0.45 -1.53
N TYR A 233 -10.53 1.44 -0.83
CA TYR A 233 -11.58 1.24 0.18
C TYR A 233 -12.75 0.40 -0.35
N TYR A 234 -13.27 0.78 -1.52
CA TYR A 234 -14.42 0.11 -2.13
C TYR A 234 -14.02 -1.25 -2.71
N ARG A 235 -12.77 -1.44 -3.13
CA ARG A 235 -12.26 -2.76 -3.51
C ARG A 235 -12.23 -3.72 -2.32
N PHE A 236 -11.68 -3.29 -1.20
CA PHE A 236 -11.63 -4.08 0.04
C PHE A 236 -13.01 -4.39 0.60
N ALA A 237 -13.93 -3.43 0.54
CA ALA A 237 -15.32 -3.62 0.93
C ALA A 237 -16.01 -4.78 0.17
N GLN A 238 -15.62 -5.08 -1.06
CA GLN A 238 -16.16 -6.24 -1.79
C GLN A 238 -15.81 -7.58 -1.12
N ILE A 239 -14.63 -7.70 -0.49
CA ILE A 239 -14.23 -8.88 0.28
C ILE A 239 -15.08 -9.00 1.54
N VAL A 240 -15.28 -7.88 2.24
CA VAL A 240 -16.05 -7.83 3.49
C VAL A 240 -17.53 -8.16 3.23
N TYR A 241 -18.13 -7.52 2.23
CA TYR A 241 -19.54 -7.71 1.87
C TYR A 241 -19.79 -8.93 0.97
N ALA A 242 -18.73 -9.66 0.60
CA ALA A 242 -18.76 -10.85 -0.24
C ALA A 242 -19.47 -10.65 -1.59
N ARG A 243 -19.47 -9.42 -2.12
CA ARG A 243 -20.17 -9.02 -3.34
C ARG A 243 -19.38 -7.94 -4.05
N ARG A 244 -19.31 -8.04 -5.38
CA ARG A 244 -18.78 -6.98 -6.23
C ARG A 244 -19.66 -5.73 -6.15
N LEU A 245 -19.03 -4.56 -6.19
CA LEU A 245 -19.72 -3.29 -6.31
C LEU A 245 -20.16 -3.09 -7.75
N VAL A 246 -21.43 -2.77 -7.98
CA VAL A 246 -21.98 -2.53 -9.31
C VAL A 246 -22.77 -1.24 -9.36
N ALA A 247 -22.92 -0.67 -10.55
CA ALA A 247 -23.83 0.45 -10.77
C ALA A 247 -25.27 0.00 -10.50
N ASP A 248 -26.01 0.83 -9.78
CA ASP A 248 -27.38 0.57 -9.37
C ASP A 248 -28.16 1.89 -9.37
N PRO A 249 -28.84 2.23 -10.49
CA PRO A 249 -29.60 3.46 -10.62
C PRO A 249 -30.78 3.60 -9.65
N SER A 250 -31.17 2.51 -8.96
CA SER A 250 -32.23 2.55 -7.96
C SER A 250 -31.77 3.08 -6.60
N GLU A 251 -30.45 3.21 -6.39
CA GLU A 251 -29.88 3.73 -5.15
C GLU A 251 -29.47 5.20 -5.29
N PRO A 252 -29.63 6.03 -4.23
CA PRO A 252 -29.21 7.43 -4.26
C PRO A 252 -27.73 7.63 -4.59
N SER A 253 -26.87 6.68 -4.19
CA SER A 253 -25.45 6.71 -4.52
C SER A 253 -25.14 6.29 -5.96
N GLY A 254 -26.11 5.70 -6.67
CA GLY A 254 -25.93 5.11 -7.99
C GLY A 254 -25.20 3.76 -7.98
N TYR A 255 -24.94 3.17 -6.81
CA TYR A 255 -24.20 1.91 -6.66
C TYR A 255 -24.77 1.03 -5.55
N SER A 256 -24.54 -0.28 -5.67
CA SER A 256 -24.81 -1.23 -4.58
C SER A 256 -23.85 -2.42 -4.60
N TYR A 257 -23.61 -3.02 -3.42
CA TYR A 257 -22.92 -4.31 -3.30
C TYR A 257 -23.91 -5.44 -3.57
N SER A 258 -24.24 -5.62 -4.84
CA SER A 258 -25.22 -6.60 -5.33
C SER A 258 -24.69 -7.44 -6.50
N GLY A 259 -23.46 -7.19 -6.95
CA GLY A 259 -22.85 -7.86 -8.08
C GLY A 259 -22.48 -9.33 -7.83
N PRO A 260 -21.64 -9.91 -8.72
CA PRO A 260 -21.12 -11.26 -8.56
C PRO A 260 -20.53 -11.51 -7.16
N PRO A 261 -20.62 -12.75 -6.64
CA PRO A 261 -20.11 -13.08 -5.31
C PRO A 261 -18.58 -12.97 -5.25
N VAL A 262 -18.08 -12.49 -4.11
CA VAL A 262 -16.65 -12.51 -3.74
C VAL A 262 -16.53 -13.44 -2.53
N PRO A 263 -16.51 -14.77 -2.73
CA PRO A 263 -16.46 -15.70 -1.62
C PRO A 263 -15.11 -15.61 -0.91
N LEU A 264 -15.15 -15.90 0.39
CA LEU A 264 -13.94 -16.07 1.20
C LEU A 264 -14.11 -17.37 2.00
N ASP A 265 -13.58 -18.46 1.46
CA ASP A 265 -13.53 -19.77 2.11
C ASP A 265 -12.26 -19.84 2.99
N PRO A 266 -12.42 -19.95 4.33
CA PRO A 266 -11.28 -20.11 5.24
C PRO A 266 -10.43 -21.35 4.97
N ALA A 267 -10.99 -22.44 4.40
CA ALA A 267 -10.21 -23.64 4.08
C ALA A 267 -9.16 -23.38 3.00
N GLY A 268 -9.40 -22.38 2.15
CA GLY A 268 -8.49 -21.90 1.11
C GLY A 268 -7.40 -20.94 1.60
N ILE A 269 -7.23 -20.76 2.92
CA ILE A 269 -6.29 -19.81 3.52
C ILE A 269 -5.36 -20.58 4.47
N TRP A 270 -4.06 -20.31 4.39
CA TRP A 270 -3.08 -20.82 5.35
C TRP A 270 -3.26 -20.13 6.70
N ASP A 271 -3.23 -20.90 7.78
CA ASP A 271 -3.31 -20.37 9.14
C ASP A 271 -1.94 -19.86 9.59
N LEU A 272 -1.55 -18.69 9.07
CA LEU A 272 -0.24 -18.11 9.30
C LEU A 272 -0.03 -17.73 10.77
N TYR A 273 1.18 -17.94 11.29
CA TYR A 273 1.62 -17.39 12.57
C TYR A 273 1.64 -15.86 12.48
N PRO A 274 0.76 -15.16 13.21
CA PRO A 274 0.56 -13.72 13.02
C PRO A 274 1.77 -12.94 13.53
N ASN A 275 2.17 -11.91 12.78
CA ASN A 275 3.28 -11.02 13.14
C ASN A 275 4.60 -11.74 13.41
N ALA A 276 4.82 -12.86 12.72
CA ALA A 276 6.00 -13.67 12.91
C ALA A 276 7.29 -12.86 12.76
N LYS A 277 8.27 -13.22 13.56
CA LYS A 277 9.67 -12.86 13.41
C LYS A 277 10.48 -14.10 13.11
N THR A 278 11.61 -13.90 12.46
CA THR A 278 12.57 -14.97 12.16
C THR A 278 12.98 -15.70 13.45
N VAL A 279 13.10 -14.95 14.56
CA VAL A 279 13.40 -15.47 15.90
C VAL A 279 12.33 -16.38 16.50
N ASP A 280 11.08 -16.33 16.02
CA ASP A 280 10.00 -17.19 16.50
C ASP A 280 10.13 -18.63 15.98
N TYR A 281 10.88 -18.83 14.89
CA TYR A 281 11.15 -20.15 14.34
C TYR A 281 12.40 -20.76 14.96
N ALA A 282 12.31 -22.03 15.36
CA ALA A 282 13.41 -22.77 15.97
C ALA A 282 14.67 -22.75 15.08
N PRO A 283 15.87 -22.52 15.65
CA PRO A 283 17.12 -22.58 14.90
C PRO A 283 17.27 -23.90 14.15
N GLY A 284 17.67 -23.84 12.87
CA GLY A 284 17.82 -25.02 12.00
C GLY A 284 16.52 -25.59 11.43
N SER A 285 15.35 -25.07 11.81
CA SER A 285 14.07 -25.50 11.24
C SER A 285 13.92 -25.05 9.77
N ARG A 286 13.09 -25.77 9.01
CA ARG A 286 12.74 -25.39 7.63
C ARG A 286 12.07 -24.01 7.59
N ALA A 287 11.18 -23.71 8.54
CA ALA A 287 10.50 -22.42 8.62
C ALA A 287 11.50 -21.28 8.80
N ARG A 288 12.47 -21.45 9.71
CA ARG A 288 13.56 -20.48 9.94
C ARG A 288 14.36 -20.22 8.67
N TYR A 289 14.81 -21.28 8.01
CA TYR A 289 15.59 -21.18 6.77
C TYR A 289 14.82 -20.42 5.68
N LEU A 290 13.55 -20.76 5.45
CA LEU A 290 12.73 -20.10 4.43
C LEU A 290 12.41 -18.64 4.76
N ALA A 291 12.23 -18.30 6.04
CA ALA A 291 12.05 -16.92 6.47
C ALA A 291 13.31 -16.07 6.23
N GLU A 292 14.49 -16.62 6.51
CA GLU A 292 15.77 -15.95 6.23
C GLU A 292 15.99 -15.75 4.72
N GLN A 293 15.67 -16.75 3.89
CA GLN A 293 15.71 -16.60 2.43
C GLN A 293 14.72 -15.54 1.92
N PHE A 294 13.49 -15.52 2.47
CA PHE A 294 12.51 -14.51 2.14
C PHE A 294 13.00 -13.09 2.48
N ASN A 295 13.53 -12.88 3.69
CA ASN A 295 14.05 -11.60 4.14
C ASN A 295 15.26 -11.12 3.31
N TYR A 296 16.14 -12.04 2.93
CA TYR A 296 17.25 -11.76 2.03
C TYR A 296 16.75 -11.32 0.63
N GLY A 297 15.80 -12.06 0.06
CA GLY A 297 15.16 -11.70 -1.21
C GLY A 297 14.45 -10.35 -1.16
N TYR A 298 13.74 -10.07 -0.08
CA TYR A 298 13.07 -8.79 0.14
C TYR A 298 14.09 -7.63 0.26
N THR A 299 15.18 -7.80 1.01
CA THR A 299 16.22 -6.77 1.13
C THR A 299 16.91 -6.51 -0.21
N ASN A 300 17.14 -7.55 -1.02
CA ASN A 300 17.64 -7.39 -2.39
C ASN A 300 16.67 -6.63 -3.30
N LEU A 301 15.37 -6.86 -3.16
CA LEU A 301 14.36 -6.09 -3.88
C LEU A 301 14.43 -4.60 -3.49
N LEU A 302 14.52 -4.29 -2.19
CA LEU A 302 14.65 -2.90 -1.72
C LEU A 302 15.91 -2.22 -2.25
N ARG A 303 17.06 -2.92 -2.25
CA ARG A 303 18.30 -2.45 -2.89
C ARG A 303 18.13 -2.19 -4.39
N ALA A 304 17.50 -3.11 -5.11
CA ALA A 304 17.28 -2.98 -6.54
C ALA A 304 16.37 -1.79 -6.85
N LEU A 305 15.31 -1.58 -6.06
CA LEU A 305 14.44 -0.42 -6.14
C LEU A 305 15.20 0.88 -5.82
N HIS A 306 16.00 0.91 -4.75
CA HIS A 306 16.86 2.05 -4.40
C HIS A 306 17.77 2.44 -5.57
N THR A 307 18.43 1.47 -6.19
CA THR A 307 19.26 1.70 -7.39
C THR A 307 18.44 2.19 -8.58
N THR A 308 17.26 1.61 -8.79
CA THR A 308 16.35 1.96 -9.89
C THR A 308 15.93 3.42 -9.80
N PHE A 309 15.45 3.83 -8.63
CA PHE A 309 15.00 5.20 -8.38
C PHE A 309 16.13 6.23 -8.34
N ASN A 310 17.38 5.83 -8.07
CA ASN A 310 18.52 6.75 -7.93
C ASN A 310 19.45 6.78 -9.15
N GLY A 311 18.93 6.53 -10.35
CA GLY A 311 19.66 6.75 -11.61
C GLY A 311 19.93 5.51 -12.44
N SER A 312 19.18 4.43 -12.25
CA SER A 312 19.18 3.28 -13.17
C SER A 312 17.75 2.82 -13.48
N PRO A 313 16.87 3.68 -14.05
CA PRO A 313 15.49 3.33 -14.35
C PRO A 313 15.36 2.12 -15.30
N ASP A 314 16.38 1.86 -16.13
CA ASP A 314 16.49 0.68 -16.99
C ASP A 314 16.50 -0.64 -16.21
N LYS A 315 16.90 -0.62 -14.94
CA LYS A 315 16.89 -1.80 -14.05
C LYS A 315 15.52 -2.14 -13.48
N LEU A 316 14.48 -1.35 -13.73
CA LEU A 316 13.13 -1.62 -13.22
C LEU A 316 12.65 -3.03 -13.59
N ARG A 317 12.92 -3.50 -14.82
CA ARG A 317 12.59 -4.87 -15.24
C ARG A 317 13.28 -5.95 -14.40
N GLY A 318 14.52 -5.72 -14.00
CA GLY A 318 15.25 -6.61 -13.08
C GLY A 318 14.59 -6.62 -11.70
N SER A 319 14.22 -5.44 -11.19
CA SER A 319 13.48 -5.29 -9.93
C SER A 319 12.12 -6.01 -9.96
N LEU A 320 11.40 -5.95 -11.08
CA LEU A 320 10.16 -6.74 -11.28
C LEU A 320 10.42 -8.25 -11.23
N GLY A 321 11.54 -8.72 -11.78
CA GLY A 321 11.99 -10.11 -11.65
C GLY A 321 12.13 -10.55 -10.18
N LEU A 322 12.73 -9.69 -9.35
CA LEU A 322 12.86 -9.93 -7.91
C LEU A 322 11.51 -9.93 -7.18
N MET A 323 10.51 -9.16 -7.64
CA MET A 323 9.14 -9.23 -7.10
C MET A 323 8.49 -10.60 -7.35
N PHE A 324 8.71 -11.19 -8.54
CA PHE A 324 8.25 -12.55 -8.83
C PHE A 324 8.98 -13.59 -7.99
N GLU A 325 10.29 -13.45 -7.82
CA GLU A 325 11.08 -14.30 -6.93
C GLU A 325 10.56 -14.23 -5.49
N LEU A 326 10.30 -13.03 -4.97
CA LEU A 326 9.77 -12.82 -3.63
C LEU A 326 8.42 -13.53 -3.43
N LYS A 327 7.56 -13.50 -4.45
CA LYS A 327 6.29 -14.26 -4.45
C LYS A 327 6.51 -15.78 -4.36
N LEU A 328 7.52 -16.32 -5.05
CA LEU A 328 7.85 -17.75 -4.98
C LEU A 328 8.42 -18.12 -3.60
N LEU A 329 9.31 -17.29 -3.04
CA LEU A 329 9.85 -17.47 -1.69
C LEU A 329 8.73 -17.43 -0.65
N ALA A 330 7.80 -16.47 -0.76
CA ALA A 330 6.63 -16.39 0.10
C ALA A 330 5.77 -17.66 0.01
N GLY A 331 5.51 -18.17 -1.20
CA GLY A 331 4.73 -19.39 -1.42
C GLY A 331 5.34 -20.63 -0.74
N ASN A 332 6.67 -20.76 -0.78
CA ASN A 332 7.38 -21.83 -0.07
C ASN A 332 7.30 -21.66 1.45
N LEU A 333 7.38 -20.43 1.94
CA LEU A 333 7.31 -20.12 3.36
C LEU A 333 5.91 -20.39 3.93
N VAL A 334 4.86 -19.81 3.33
CA VAL A 334 3.47 -19.92 3.82
C VAL A 334 2.85 -21.30 3.76
N SER A 335 3.43 -22.20 2.97
CA SER A 335 3.04 -23.61 2.89
C SER A 335 3.80 -24.50 3.87
N THR A 336 4.73 -23.94 4.66
CA THR A 336 5.53 -24.69 5.63
C THR A 336 4.87 -24.69 7.02
N PRO A 337 4.48 -25.85 7.57
CA PRO A 337 3.95 -25.95 8.93
C PRO A 337 5.04 -25.67 9.97
N ILE A 338 4.66 -25.07 11.09
CA ILE A 338 5.55 -24.84 12.23
C ILE A 338 5.45 -26.04 13.17
N GLU A 339 6.58 -26.69 13.43
CA GLU A 339 6.68 -27.86 14.31
C GLU A 339 6.09 -27.58 15.69
N GLY A 340 5.28 -28.52 16.20
CA GLY A 340 4.63 -28.38 17.51
C GLY A 340 3.41 -27.47 17.55
N THR A 341 2.97 -26.92 16.41
CA THR A 341 1.76 -26.07 16.31
C THR A 341 0.83 -26.53 15.18
N THR A 342 -0.36 -25.94 15.10
CA THR A 342 -1.27 -26.09 13.95
C THR A 342 -1.08 -25.00 12.89
N MET A 343 -0.15 -24.06 13.12
CA MET A 343 0.05 -22.87 12.29
C MET A 343 1.13 -23.07 11.23
N PHE A 344 1.13 -22.18 10.25
CA PHE A 344 2.08 -22.13 9.15
C PHE A 344 3.00 -20.93 9.30
N ALA A 345 4.22 -21.04 8.76
CA ALA A 345 5.18 -19.94 8.78
C ALA A 345 4.66 -18.76 7.94
N ALA A 346 5.00 -17.54 8.35
CA ALA A 346 4.59 -16.29 7.71
C ALA A 346 5.80 -15.47 7.25
N PRO A 347 5.64 -14.65 6.19
CA PRO A 347 6.62 -13.63 5.80
C PRO A 347 6.89 -12.65 6.94
N THR A 348 8.16 -12.35 7.19
CA THR A 348 8.57 -11.51 8.33
C THR A 348 9.02 -10.11 7.91
N PHE A 349 9.40 -9.94 6.63
CA PHE A 349 9.84 -8.68 6.03
C PHE A 349 10.96 -7.98 6.83
N GLU A 350 11.87 -8.74 7.43
CA GLU A 350 12.95 -8.17 8.24
C GLU A 350 14.14 -7.81 7.37
N TYR A 351 14.82 -6.70 7.69
CA TYR A 351 16.05 -6.34 7.01
C TYR A 351 17.12 -7.40 7.24
N THR A 352 17.70 -7.93 6.17
CA THR A 352 18.86 -8.83 6.23
C THR A 352 19.99 -8.23 5.41
N PRO A 353 21.14 -7.88 6.01
CA PRO A 353 22.27 -7.36 5.26
C PRO A 353 22.66 -8.31 4.11
N THR A 354 22.68 -7.78 2.90
CA THR A 354 22.99 -8.54 1.69
C THR A 354 24.45 -8.26 1.32
N SER A 355 25.28 -9.30 1.27
CA SER A 355 26.70 -9.20 0.91
C SER A 355 26.89 -8.76 -0.55
N LEU A 356 27.96 -7.98 -0.80
CA LEU A 356 28.40 -7.52 -2.12
C LEU A 356 28.89 -8.68 -3.00
#